data_AF-A0AA97I4P1-F1
#
_entry.id   AF-A0AA97I4P1-F1
#
_cell.length_a   1.000
_cell.length_b   1.000
_cell.length_c   1.000
_cell.angle_alpha   90.00
_cell.angle_beta   90.00
_cell.angle_gamma   90.00
#
_symmetry.space_group_name_H-M   'P 1'
#
loop_
_entity.id
_entity.type
_entity.pdbx_description
1 polymer ?
#
loop_
_entity_poly.entity_id
_entity_poly.type
_entity_poly.pdbx_seq_one_letter_code
_entity_poly.pdbx_strand_id
1 'polypeptide(L)'
;MTEKNGHFEKGRWIEDKPGEDSKYENTNEEEMQQEEAKGGEKSENNSEETPDLDELISQTSKTVKSAVGSIIKLGNTAIRTEKGREQIEKKAKSAGEKFLKSIDEAIEEVKKSI
;
A
#
# COMPACT_ATOMS: atom_id res chain seq x y z
N MET A 1 18.64 -3.09 -18.28
CA MET A 1 18.02 -1.76 -18.33
C MET A 1 17.79 -1.33 -16.89
N THR A 2 18.23 -0.14 -16.50
CA THR A 2 17.96 0.44 -15.18
C THR A 2 16.50 0.89 -15.11
N GLU A 3 15.78 0.53 -14.05
CA GLU A 3 14.38 0.94 -13.83
C GLU A 3 14.31 2.46 -13.65
N LYS A 4 13.41 3.13 -14.38
CA LYS A 4 13.20 4.58 -14.35
C LYS A 4 12.19 4.94 -13.26
N ASN A 5 12.58 5.85 -12.38
CA ASN A 5 11.74 6.40 -11.32
C ASN A 5 11.20 7.77 -11.73
N GLY A 6 10.07 8.18 -11.14
CA GLY A 6 9.48 9.49 -11.38
C GLY A 6 8.26 9.75 -10.50
N HIS A 7 7.68 10.94 -10.60
CA HIS A 7 6.52 11.37 -9.83
C HIS A 7 5.46 12.06 -10.70
N PHE A 8 4.26 12.25 -10.14
CA PHE A 8 3.19 12.99 -10.82
C PHE A 8 3.22 14.46 -10.41
N GLU A 9 3.28 15.34 -11.41
CA GLU A 9 3.08 16.77 -11.24
C GLU A 9 1.96 17.21 -12.19
N LYS A 10 0.90 17.84 -11.66
CA LYS A 10 -0.23 18.35 -12.45
C LYS A 10 -0.85 17.31 -13.40
N GLY A 11 -0.99 16.07 -12.92
CA GLY A 11 -1.55 14.96 -13.70
C GLY A 11 -0.65 14.41 -14.82
N ARG A 12 0.59 14.89 -14.93
CA ARG A 12 1.60 14.37 -15.86
C ARG A 12 2.69 13.63 -15.10
N TRP A 13 3.20 12.56 -15.69
CA TRP A 13 4.37 11.90 -15.14
C TRP A 13 5.65 12.61 -15.56
N ILE A 14 6.55 12.81 -14.60
CA ILE A 14 7.87 13.39 -14.78
C ILE A 14 8.90 12.38 -14.28
N GLU A 15 9.84 12.01 -15.15
CA GLU A 15 10.98 11.15 -14.80
C GLU A 15 11.91 11.91 -13.83
N ASP A 16 12.27 11.28 -12.72
CA ASP A 16 13.19 11.86 -11.73
C ASP A 16 14.60 11.85 -12.31
N LYS A 17 15.31 12.98 -12.25
CA LYS A 17 16.74 12.98 -12.59
C LYS A 17 17.52 12.24 -11.50
N PRO A 18 18.54 11.44 -11.86
CA PRO A 18 19.39 10.81 -10.86
C PRO A 18 20.08 11.88 -10.00
N GLY A 19 19.74 11.93 -8.72
CA GLY A 19 20.27 12.90 -7.73
C GLY A 19 19.34 14.06 -7.37
N GLU A 20 18.15 14.14 -7.95
CA GLU A 20 17.13 15.11 -7.52
C GLU A 20 16.26 14.40 -6.47
N ASP A 21 16.70 14.47 -5.20
CA ASP A 21 15.98 13.89 -4.06
C ASP A 21 14.54 14.43 -4.05
N SER A 22 13.64 13.57 -4.52
CA SER A 22 12.23 13.85 -4.64
C SER A 22 11.72 14.24 -3.25
N LYS A 23 11.29 15.50 -3.11
CA LYS A 23 10.83 16.18 -1.88
C LYS A 23 9.62 15.54 -1.18
N TYR A 24 9.27 14.32 -1.56
CA TYR A 24 8.30 13.44 -0.91
C TYR A 24 9.08 12.42 -0.06
N GLU A 25 9.96 12.92 0.81
CA GLU A 25 10.39 12.16 1.97
C GLU A 25 9.19 12.00 2.90
N ASN A 26 8.97 10.77 3.30
CA ASN A 26 7.83 10.29 4.04
C ASN A 26 7.80 10.97 5.41
N THR A 27 6.83 11.84 5.69
CA THR A 27 6.66 12.54 6.98
C THR A 27 6.15 11.62 8.10
N ASN A 28 6.49 10.32 8.10
CA ASN A 28 5.94 9.35 9.04
C ASN A 28 7.01 8.40 9.62
N GLU A 29 8.25 8.88 9.79
CA GLU A 29 9.28 8.13 10.54
C GLU A 29 9.56 8.70 11.95
N GLU A 30 8.98 9.86 12.36
CA GLU A 30 9.36 10.51 13.63
C GLU A 30 8.32 10.54 14.76
N GLU A 31 7.06 10.11 14.58
CA GLU A 31 6.09 10.08 15.70
C GLU A 31 5.60 8.66 16.01
N MET A 32 6.41 7.84 16.67
CA MET A 32 5.91 6.73 17.52
C MET A 32 6.96 6.29 18.58
N GLN A 33 7.77 7.21 19.11
CA GLN A 33 8.61 6.97 20.28
C GLN A 33 8.16 7.87 21.45
N GLN A 34 7.15 7.41 22.19
CA GLN A 34 6.73 7.83 23.54
C GLN A 34 5.36 7.19 23.79
N GLU A 35 5.00 6.52 24.88
CA GLU A 35 5.57 6.22 26.20
C GLU A 35 4.96 4.87 26.60
N GLU A 36 5.64 4.04 27.39
CA GLU A 36 5.01 3.49 28.61
C GLU A 36 6.07 3.33 29.69
N ALA A 37 5.83 4.03 30.79
CA ALA A 37 6.68 4.11 31.95
C ALA A 37 6.45 2.93 32.89
N LYS A 38 7.56 2.43 33.45
CA LYS A 38 7.75 1.88 34.80
C LYS A 38 6.59 1.16 35.52
N GLY A 39 6.86 -0.11 35.82
CA GLY A 39 6.37 -0.89 36.95
C GLY A 39 6.41 -2.36 36.55
N GLY A 40 6.99 -3.32 37.24
CA GLY A 40 7.55 -3.43 38.58
C GLY A 40 7.56 -4.93 38.87
N GLU A 41 8.72 -5.42 39.31
CA GLU A 41 8.94 -6.71 39.98
C GLU A 41 8.91 -8.04 39.20
N LYS A 42 9.99 -8.76 39.48
CA LYS A 42 10.37 -10.11 39.09
C LYS A 42 9.47 -11.13 39.80
N SER A 43 8.93 -12.10 39.08
CA SER A 43 8.56 -13.39 39.68
C SER A 43 8.76 -14.51 38.66
N GLU A 44 9.82 -15.29 38.86
CA GLU A 44 9.95 -16.64 38.31
C GLU A 44 8.85 -17.51 38.93
N ASN A 45 7.97 -18.10 38.11
CA ASN A 45 7.50 -19.45 38.39
C ASN A 45 6.99 -20.16 37.14
N ASN A 46 7.41 -21.41 37.03
CA ASN A 46 7.29 -22.32 35.90
C ASN A 46 5.87 -22.91 35.86
N SER A 47 5.08 -22.70 34.79
CA SER A 47 3.82 -23.41 34.53
C SER A 47 3.40 -23.23 33.06
N GLU A 48 3.25 -24.36 32.36
CA GLU A 48 2.51 -24.58 31.10
C GLU A 48 2.15 -23.31 30.29
N GLU A 49 2.98 -23.00 29.29
CA GLU A 49 2.91 -21.81 28.43
C GLU A 49 1.57 -21.68 27.68
N THR A 50 0.57 -21.06 28.32
CA THR A 50 -0.45 -20.32 27.59
C THR A 50 0.20 -19.00 27.14
N PRO A 51 0.19 -18.65 25.84
CA PRO A 51 0.78 -17.40 25.39
C PRO A 51 0.13 -16.24 26.12
N ASP A 52 0.96 -15.36 26.68
CA ASP A 52 0.50 -14.13 27.33
C ASP A 52 -0.32 -13.32 26.30
N LEU A 53 -1.60 -13.12 26.61
CA LEU A 53 -2.56 -12.49 25.71
C LEU A 53 -2.12 -11.06 25.36
N ASP A 54 -1.54 -10.33 26.31
CA ASP A 54 -1.08 -8.96 26.10
C ASP A 54 0.16 -8.93 25.20
N GLU A 55 1.06 -9.91 25.34
CA GLU A 55 2.19 -10.08 24.43
C GLU A 55 1.72 -10.40 23.01
N LEU A 56 0.75 -11.32 22.87
CA LEU A 56 0.17 -11.70 21.59
C LEU A 56 -0.52 -10.51 20.90
N ILE A 57 -1.28 -9.71 21.66
CA ILE A 57 -1.93 -8.49 21.17
C ILE A 57 -0.88 -7.49 20.67
N SER A 58 0.19 -7.26 21.45
CA SER A 58 1.28 -6.36 21.08
C SER A 58 2.02 -6.80 19.82
N GLN A 59 2.37 -8.09 19.72
CA GLN A 59 3.02 -8.67 18.54
C GLN A 59 2.12 -8.60 17.30
N THR A 60 0.82 -8.88 17.46
CA THR A 60 -0.16 -8.78 16.38
C THR A 60 -0.28 -7.34 15.88
N SER A 61 -0.38 -6.37 16.79
CA SER A 61 -0.42 -4.94 16.44
C SER A 61 0.81 -4.50 15.64
N LYS A 62 2.01 -4.91 16.06
CA LYS A 62 3.26 -4.65 15.32
C LYS A 62 3.24 -5.26 13.91
N THR A 63 2.74 -6.48 13.79
CA THR A 63 2.62 -7.18 12.51
C THR A 63 1.67 -6.45 11.56
N VAL A 64 0.50 -6.03 12.06
CA VAL A 64 -0.47 -5.27 11.25
C VAL A 64 0.12 -3.94 10.80
N LYS A 65 0.79 -3.19 11.70
CA LYS A 65 1.47 -1.93 11.34
C LYS A 65 2.52 -2.14 10.25
N SER A 66 3.32 -3.20 10.35
CA SER A 66 4.33 -3.55 9.34
C SER A 66 3.70 -3.92 7.99
N ALA A 67 2.60 -4.68 8.01
CA ALA A 67 1.86 -5.05 6.81
C ALA A 67 1.29 -3.80 6.12
N VAL A 68 0.68 -2.88 6.88
CA VAL A 68 0.20 -1.60 6.35
C VAL A 68 1.34 -0.78 5.74
N GLY A 69 2.48 -0.66 6.43
CA GLY A 69 3.65 0.04 5.91
C GLY A 69 4.19 -0.58 4.61
N SER A 70 4.18 -1.91 4.51
CA SER A 70 4.58 -2.64 3.30
C SER A 70 3.63 -2.40 2.13
N ILE A 71 2.32 -2.33 2.38
CA ILE A 71 1.31 -1.98 1.36
C ILE A 71 1.53 -0.56 0.84
N ILE A 72 1.80 0.40 1.72
CA ILE A 72 2.08 1.80 1.34
C ILE A 72 3.35 1.87 0.48
N LYS A 73 4.43 1.18 0.90
CA LYS A 73 5.67 1.10 0.10
C LYS A 73 5.42 0.48 -1.27
N LEU A 74 4.67 -0.62 -1.33
CA LEU A 74 4.32 -1.27 -2.60
C LEU A 74 3.51 -0.34 -3.50
N GLY A 75 2.50 0.36 -2.97
CA GLY A 75 1.70 1.32 -3.73
C GLY A 75 2.55 2.46 -4.29
N ASN A 76 3.43 3.02 -3.47
CA ASN A 76 4.37 4.07 -3.89
C ASN A 76 5.31 3.56 -4.99
N THR A 77 5.89 2.37 -4.84
CA THR A 77 6.75 1.77 -5.87
C THR A 77 5.97 1.50 -7.15
N ALA A 78 4.80 0.88 -7.08
CA ALA A 78 3.97 0.56 -8.24
C ALA A 78 3.56 1.81 -9.03
N ILE A 79 3.31 2.93 -8.34
CA ILE A 79 3.00 4.19 -9.00
C ILE A 79 4.29 4.86 -9.49
N ARG A 80 5.44 4.74 -8.83
CA ARG A 80 6.68 5.44 -9.23
C ARG A 80 7.38 4.81 -10.41
N THR A 81 7.46 3.48 -10.49
CA THR A 81 8.25 2.80 -11.52
C THR A 81 7.51 2.65 -12.84
N GLU A 82 8.26 2.68 -13.94
CA GLU A 82 7.73 2.50 -15.30
C GLU A 82 6.93 1.19 -15.44
N LYS A 83 7.49 0.07 -14.96
CA LYS A 83 6.83 -1.24 -15.02
C LYS A 83 5.56 -1.30 -14.17
N GLY A 84 5.56 -0.68 -12.99
CA GLY A 84 4.39 -0.61 -12.13
C GLY A 84 3.25 0.16 -12.79
N ARG A 85 3.56 1.30 -13.41
CA ARG A 85 2.62 2.12 -14.18
C ARG A 85 2.05 1.37 -15.36
N GLU A 86 2.87 0.68 -16.14
CA GLU A 86 2.43 -0.10 -17.29
C GLU A 86 1.36 -1.13 -16.89
N GLN A 87 1.53 -1.79 -15.74
CA GLN A 87 0.53 -2.74 -15.23
C GLN A 87 -0.76 -2.05 -14.78
N ILE A 88 -0.67 -0.89 -14.13
CA ILE A 88 -1.84 -0.10 -13.72
C ILE A 88 -2.61 0.36 -14.97
N GLU A 89 -1.92 0.93 -15.96
CA GLU A 89 -2.51 1.40 -17.21
C GLU A 89 -3.18 0.26 -17.97
N LYS A 90 -2.49 -0.88 -18.13
CA LYS A 90 -3.04 -2.07 -18.78
C LYS A 90 -4.32 -2.55 -18.10
N LYS A 91 -4.33 -2.62 -16.77
CA LYS A 91 -5.52 -3.04 -16.01
C LYS A 91 -6.65 -2.02 -16.12
N ALA A 92 -6.36 -0.73 -16.04
CA ALA A 92 -7.34 0.34 -16.18
C ALA A 92 -7.99 0.32 -17.58
N LYS A 93 -7.18 0.19 -18.64
CA LYS A 93 -7.66 0.09 -20.01
C LYS A 93 -8.57 -1.12 -20.20
N SER A 94 -8.15 -2.30 -19.75
CA SER A 94 -8.96 -3.52 -19.84
C SER A 94 -10.28 -3.40 -19.07
N ALA A 95 -10.27 -2.78 -17.88
CA ALA A 95 -11.50 -2.54 -17.12
C ALA A 95 -12.45 -1.59 -17.86
N GLY A 96 -11.92 -0.51 -18.46
CA GLY A 96 -12.70 0.42 -19.29
C GLY A 96 -13.32 -0.26 -20.51
N GLU A 97 -12.55 -1.07 -21.24
CA GLU A 97 -13.06 -1.83 -22.40
C GLU A 97 -14.19 -2.79 -22.00
N LYS A 98 -14.04 -3.51 -20.88
CA LYS A 98 -15.09 -4.40 -20.36
C LYS A 98 -16.35 -3.62 -19.99
N PHE A 99 -16.19 -2.48 -19.32
CA PHE A 99 -17.31 -1.63 -18.93
C PHE A 99 -18.08 -1.11 -20.14
N LEU A 100 -17.38 -0.61 -21.18
CA LEU A 100 -18.00 -0.16 -22.42
C LEU A 100 -18.77 -1.30 -23.11
N LYS A 101 -18.17 -2.49 -23.20
CA LYS A 101 -18.83 -3.68 -23.78
C LYS A 101 -20.12 -4.04 -23.04
N SER A 102 -20.11 -3.99 -21.71
CA SER A 102 -21.30 -4.28 -20.90
C SER A 102 -22.41 -3.24 -21.10
N ILE A 103 -22.07 -1.97 -21.33
CA ILE A 103 -23.05 -0.93 -21.70
C ILE A 103 -23.65 -1.23 -23.07
N ASP A 104 -22.81 -1.53 -24.07
CA ASP A 104 -23.27 -1.84 -25.42
C ASP A 104 -24.21 -3.07 -25.42
N GLU A 105 -23.86 -4.11 -24.67
CA GLU A 105 -24.70 -5.30 -24.49
C GLU A 105 -26.05 -4.95 -23.86
N ALA A 106 -26.07 -4.14 -22.80
CA ALA A 106 -27.31 -3.71 -22.15
C ALA A 106 -28.20 -2.88 -23.09
N ILE A 107 -27.62 -2.00 -23.91
CA ILE A 107 -28.36 -1.22 -24.90
C ILE A 107 -28.96 -2.14 -25.99
N GLU A 108 -28.20 -3.11 -26.49
CA GLU A 108 -28.68 -4.06 -27.50
C GLU A 108 -29.80 -4.97 -26.96
N GLU A 109 -29.72 -5.38 -25.69
CA GLU A 109 -30.82 -6.12 -25.04
C GLU A 109 -32.11 -5.29 -24.97
N VAL A 110 -32.01 -4.02 -24.57
CA VAL A 110 -33.16 -3.11 -24.57
C VAL A 110 -33.75 -2.96 -25.96
N LYS A 111 -32.92 -2.75 -26.99
CA LYS A 111 -33.38 -2.65 -28.39
C LYS A 111 -34.10 -3.91 -28.88
N LYS A 112 -33.68 -5.11 -28.44
CA LYS A 112 -34.34 -6.38 -28.80
C LYS A 112 -35.68 -6.57 -28.11
N SER A 113 -35.90 -5.90 -26.99
CA SER A 113 -37.12 -5.99 -26.18
C SER A 113 -38.24 -5.02 -26.59
N ILE A 114 -37.95 -4.12 -27.55
CA ILE A 114 -38.87 -3.14 -28.15
C ILE A 114 -39.19 -3.59 -29.57
#